data_AF-A0A1F9Q3M8-F1
#
_entry.id   AF-A0A1F9Q3M8-F1
#
_cell.length_a   1.000
_cell.length_b   1.000
_cell.length_c   1.000
_cell.angle_alpha   90.00
_cell.angle_beta   90.00
_cell.angle_gamma   90.00
#
_symmetry.space_group_name_H-M   'P 1'
#
loop_
_entity.id
_entity.type
_entity.pdbx_description
1 polymer ?
#
loop_
_entity_poly.entity_id
_entity_poly.type
_entity_poly.pdbx_seq_one_letter_code
_entity_poly.pdbx_strand_id
1 'polypeptide(L)'
;MAKTNCWEFKKCGRQPGGAKVAELGECSAGKERKADGCNQGKMGGRACWAIAGTLCGGKVQGSFAQKASNCMECDFYKLVRSDEGANYMGTKELVRKLGG
;
A
#
# COMPACT_ATOMS: atom_id res chain seq x y z
N MET A 1 -0.67 -16.51 10.70
CA MET A 1 -1.84 -15.60 10.66
C MET A 1 -1.57 -14.54 9.60
N ALA A 2 -2.54 -14.20 8.75
CA ALA A 2 -2.31 -13.20 7.69
C ALA A 2 -2.15 -11.79 8.29
N LYS A 3 -1.20 -11.00 7.79
CA LYS A 3 -0.97 -9.62 8.21
C LYS A 3 -2.01 -8.68 7.58
N THR A 4 -2.40 -7.65 8.33
CA THR A 4 -3.37 -6.64 7.87
C THR A 4 -2.83 -5.80 6.72
N ASN A 5 -3.64 -5.62 5.68
CA ASN A 5 -3.36 -4.77 4.52
C ASN A 5 -3.88 -3.34 4.72
N CYS A 6 -3.41 -2.40 3.91
CA CYS A 6 -3.72 -0.98 4.06
C CYS A 6 -5.23 -0.69 4.01
N TRP A 7 -5.99 -1.44 3.21
CA TRP A 7 -7.43 -1.26 3.05
C TRP A 7 -8.24 -1.78 4.24
N GLU A 8 -7.76 -2.82 4.93
CA GLU A 8 -8.34 -3.31 6.19
C GLU A 8 -8.07 -2.30 7.31
N PHE A 9 -6.83 -1.81 7.40
CA PHE A 9 -6.44 -0.83 8.41
C PHE A 9 -7.17 0.51 8.23
N LYS A 10 -7.20 1.03 7.00
CA LYS A 10 -7.86 2.31 6.68
C LYS A 10 -9.37 2.17 6.47
N LYS A 11 -9.91 0.95 6.40
CA LYS A 11 -11.33 0.64 6.12
C LYS A 11 -11.85 1.40 4.89
N CYS A 12 -11.03 1.48 3.84
CA CYS A 12 -11.34 2.35 2.70
C CYS A 12 -12.38 1.76 1.73
N GLY A 13 -12.62 0.44 1.78
CA GLY A 13 -13.63 -0.24 0.95
C GLY A 13 -13.25 -0.39 -0.53
N ARG A 14 -12.01 -0.11 -0.91
CA ARG A 14 -11.50 -0.16 -2.31
C ARG A 14 -10.52 -1.31 -2.57
N GLN A 15 -10.49 -2.30 -1.68
CA GLN A 15 -9.82 -3.59 -1.91
C GLN A 15 -10.47 -4.35 -3.09
N PRO A 16 -9.84 -5.40 -3.63
CA PRO A 16 -10.49 -6.26 -4.63
C PRO A 16 -11.84 -6.76 -4.12
N GLY A 17 -12.91 -6.53 -4.89
CA GLY A 17 -14.28 -6.87 -4.51
C GLY A 17 -14.87 -6.02 -3.37
N GLY A 18 -14.25 -4.88 -3.03
CA GLY A 18 -14.72 -3.99 -1.96
C GLY A 18 -15.99 -3.21 -2.30
N ALA A 19 -16.74 -2.83 -1.28
CA ALA A 19 -18.03 -2.15 -1.42
C ALA A 19 -17.97 -0.82 -2.20
N LYS A 20 -16.82 -0.12 -2.19
CA LYS A 20 -16.63 1.15 -2.91
C LYS A 20 -15.99 0.99 -4.28
N VAL A 21 -15.74 -0.25 -4.74
CA VAL A 21 -15.12 -0.50 -6.05
C VAL A 21 -16.03 -0.07 -7.19
N ALA A 22 -17.35 -0.27 -7.09
CA ALA A 22 -18.30 0.10 -8.13
C ALA A 22 -18.37 1.62 -8.36
N GLU A 23 -18.21 2.40 -7.29
CA GLU A 23 -18.33 3.87 -7.31
C GLU A 23 -16.98 4.57 -7.54
N LEU A 24 -15.92 4.13 -6.85
CA LEU A 24 -14.63 4.82 -6.81
C LEU A 24 -13.50 4.05 -7.52
N GLY A 25 -13.82 2.92 -8.12
CA GLY A 25 -12.86 1.99 -8.70
C GLY A 25 -11.99 1.28 -7.65
N GLU A 26 -11.35 0.20 -8.08
CA GLU A 26 -10.41 -0.55 -7.25
C GLU A 26 -9.12 0.24 -6.99
N CYS A 27 -8.62 0.18 -5.75
CA CYS A 27 -7.37 0.83 -5.36
C CYS A 27 -6.18 0.25 -6.13
N SER A 28 -5.22 1.10 -6.54
CA SER A 28 -3.99 0.64 -7.18
C SER A 28 -3.23 -0.39 -6.34
N ALA A 29 -3.23 -0.25 -5.02
CA ALA A 29 -2.63 -1.25 -4.12
C ALA A 29 -3.37 -2.61 -4.18
N GLY A 30 -4.69 -2.61 -4.42
CA GLY A 30 -5.45 -3.85 -4.61
C GLY A 30 -5.17 -4.53 -5.95
N LYS A 31 -4.80 -3.75 -6.98
CA LYS A 31 -4.51 -4.26 -8.32
C LYS A 31 -3.05 -4.67 -8.54
N GLU A 32 -2.13 -4.18 -7.70
CA GLU A 32 -0.70 -4.37 -7.91
C GLU A 32 -0.22 -5.76 -7.50
N ARG A 33 -0.34 -6.71 -8.43
CA ARG A 33 0.06 -8.11 -8.22
C ARG A 33 1.58 -8.29 -8.13
N LYS A 34 2.39 -7.39 -8.69
CA LYS A 34 3.85 -7.52 -8.59
C LYS A 34 4.34 -7.35 -7.16
N ALA A 35 3.59 -6.64 -6.33
CA ALA A 35 3.88 -6.47 -4.91
C ALA A 35 3.35 -7.62 -4.04
N ASP A 36 2.67 -8.63 -4.61
CA ASP A 36 2.13 -9.73 -3.81
C ASP A 36 3.22 -10.44 -3.00
N GLY A 37 2.92 -10.71 -1.72
CA GLY A 37 3.85 -11.24 -0.73
C GLY A 37 4.85 -10.23 -0.16
N CYS A 38 4.96 -9.01 -0.68
CA CYS A 38 5.84 -7.98 -0.12
C CYS A 38 5.39 -7.62 1.30
N ASN A 39 6.35 -7.64 2.23
CA ASN A 39 6.08 -7.46 3.66
C ASN A 39 4.93 -8.37 4.13
N GLN A 40 4.88 -9.64 3.70
CA GLN A 40 3.80 -10.58 4.07
C GLN A 40 2.37 -10.07 3.78
N GLY A 41 2.24 -9.11 2.86
CA GLY A 41 0.98 -8.53 2.43
C GLY A 41 0.40 -9.23 1.21
N LYS A 42 -0.87 -8.93 0.94
CA LYS A 42 -1.54 -9.34 -0.30
C LYS A 42 -1.44 -8.21 -1.32
N MET A 43 -1.05 -8.51 -2.55
CA MET A 43 -0.83 -7.53 -3.62
C MET A 43 0.00 -6.34 -3.08
N GLY A 44 -0.41 -5.10 -3.35
CA GLY A 44 0.20 -3.90 -2.80
C GLY A 44 -0.19 -3.53 -1.38
N GLY A 45 -0.93 -4.37 -0.66
CA GLY A 45 -1.58 -4.05 0.61
C GLY A 45 -0.62 -3.65 1.73
N ARG A 46 0.59 -4.24 1.76
CA ARG A 46 1.68 -3.86 2.69
C ARG A 46 2.87 -3.22 1.99
N ALA A 47 2.61 -2.60 0.84
CA ALA A 47 3.57 -1.84 0.03
C ALA A 47 2.94 -0.57 -0.57
N CYS A 48 1.79 -0.13 -0.06
CA CYS A 48 0.94 0.87 -0.71
C CYS A 48 1.60 2.25 -0.90
N TRP A 49 2.64 2.55 -0.12
CA TRP A 49 3.45 3.77 -0.24
C TRP A 49 4.38 3.76 -1.45
N ALA A 50 4.76 2.58 -1.94
CA ALA A 50 5.64 2.41 -3.10
C ALA A 50 4.85 2.39 -4.43
N ILE A 51 3.53 2.39 -4.39
CA ILE A 51 2.66 2.21 -5.57
C ILE A 51 2.07 3.56 -5.99
N ALA A 52 2.26 3.92 -7.26
CA ALA A 52 1.71 5.14 -7.85
C ALA A 52 0.16 5.09 -7.88
N GLY A 53 -0.50 6.27 -7.83
CA GLY A 53 -1.96 6.34 -7.89
C GLY A 53 -2.75 5.81 -6.67
N THR A 54 -2.10 5.28 -5.62
CA THR A 54 -2.77 5.04 -4.33
C THR A 54 -3.30 6.34 -3.72
N LEU A 55 -4.55 6.30 -3.21
CA LEU A 55 -5.21 7.41 -2.54
C LEU A 55 -4.97 7.33 -1.03
N CYS A 56 -4.40 8.38 -0.43
CA CYS A 56 -4.37 8.57 1.02
C CYS A 56 -5.38 9.66 1.38
N GLY A 57 -6.30 9.39 2.30
CA GLY A 57 -7.30 10.37 2.77
C GLY A 57 -8.28 10.83 1.68
N GLY A 58 -8.57 10.01 0.67
CA GLY A 58 -9.53 10.35 -0.39
C GLY A 58 -8.99 11.28 -1.49
N LYS A 59 -7.72 11.70 -1.43
CA LYS A 59 -7.06 12.48 -2.48
C LYS A 59 -6.04 11.64 -3.22
N VAL A 60 -6.02 11.74 -4.55
CA VAL A 60 -4.93 11.19 -5.37
C VAL A 60 -3.67 11.92 -4.94
N GLN A 61 -2.76 11.21 -4.28
CA GLN A 61 -1.47 11.79 -3.90
C GLN A 61 -0.58 11.78 -5.15
N GLY A 62 0.07 12.91 -5.41
CA GLY A 62 0.86 13.22 -6.61
C GLY A 62 2.10 12.33 -6.82
N SER A 63 3.23 12.94 -7.19
CA SER A 63 4.44 12.19 -7.57
C SER A 63 4.99 11.37 -6.39
N PHE A 64 5.82 10.36 -6.70
CA PHE A 64 6.47 9.48 -5.72
C PHE A 64 7.17 10.25 -4.57
N ALA A 65 7.79 11.39 -4.86
CA ALA A 65 8.46 12.23 -3.87
C ALA A 65 7.49 12.85 -2.86
N GLN A 66 6.30 13.31 -3.31
CA GLN A 66 5.25 13.83 -2.43
C GLN A 66 4.62 12.71 -1.58
N LYS A 67 4.56 11.49 -2.11
CA LYS A 67 4.11 10.31 -1.36
C LYS A 67 5.08 9.87 -0.28
N ALA A 68 6.39 9.93 -0.53
CA ALA A 68 7.40 9.44 0.41
C ALA A 68 7.30 10.15 1.78
N SER A 69 7.20 11.49 1.78
CA SER A 69 7.08 12.27 3.03
C SER A 69 5.76 12.01 3.75
N ASN A 70 4.62 12.04 3.06
CA ASN A 70 3.31 11.77 3.67
C ASN A 70 3.17 10.32 4.16
N CYS A 71 3.85 9.36 3.53
CA CYS A 71 3.80 7.97 3.94
C CYS A 71 4.68 7.70 5.16
N MET A 72 5.78 8.44 5.37
CA MET A 72 6.59 8.29 6.59
C MET A 72 5.80 8.64 7.87
N GLU A 73 4.79 9.52 7.76
CA GLU A 73 3.90 9.83 8.88
C GLU A 73 2.70 8.89 9.03
N CYS A 74 2.41 8.06 8.02
CA CYS A 74 1.26 7.17 8.01
C CYS A 74 1.37 6.07 9.07
N ASP A 75 0.37 5.96 9.95
CA ASP A 75 0.33 4.93 11.01
C ASP A 75 0.45 3.51 10.47
N PHE A 76 -0.14 3.24 9.30
CA PHE A 76 -0.05 1.93 8.68
C PHE A 76 1.36 1.62 8.18
N TYR A 77 2.08 2.61 7.65
CA TYR A 77 3.48 2.43 7.25
C TYR A 77 4.36 2.14 8.47
N LYS A 78 4.17 2.90 9.55
CA LYS A 78 4.87 2.69 10.83
C LYS A 78 4.58 1.30 11.40
N LEU A 79 3.31 0.89 11.36
CA LEU A 79 2.87 -0.46 11.75
C LEU A 79 3.61 -1.53 10.93
N VAL A 80 3.63 -1.40 9.60
CA VAL A 80 4.29 -2.38 8.73
C VAL A 80 5.77 -2.51 9.05
N ARG A 81 6.45 -1.38 9.24
CA ARG A 81 7.87 -1.36 9.59
C ARG A 81 8.13 -2.01 10.96
N SER A 82 7.25 -1.78 11.94
CA SER A 82 7.35 -2.43 13.26
C SER A 82 7.04 -3.93 13.20
N ASP A 83 6.08 -4.34 12.39
CA ASP A 83 5.65 -5.73 12.23
C ASP A 83 6.71 -6.61 11.58
N GLU A 84 7.39 -6.10 10.54
CA GLU A 84 8.37 -6.87 9.77
C GLU A 84 9.76 -6.84 10.41
N GLY A 85 10.08 -5.79 11.16
CA GLY A 85 11.37 -5.63 11.85
C GLY A 85 12.54 -5.79 10.88
N ALA A 86 13.41 -6.77 11.14
CA ALA A 86 14.59 -7.04 10.31
C ALA A 86 14.25 -7.55 8.89
N ASN A 87 13.05 -8.10 8.68
CA ASN A 87 12.62 -8.62 7.38
C ASN A 87 11.88 -7.57 6.52
N TYR A 88 11.85 -6.31 6.98
CA TYR A 88 11.16 -5.23 6.30
C TYR A 88 11.76 -4.95 4.91
N MET A 89 10.93 -5.12 3.88
CA MET A 89 11.28 -4.76 2.51
C MET A 89 11.12 -3.25 2.32
N GLY A 90 12.25 -2.59 2.06
CA GLY A 90 12.32 -1.14 1.98
C GLY A 90 11.73 -0.57 0.69
N THR A 91 11.45 0.73 0.69
CA THR A 91 10.87 1.43 -0.46
C THR A 91 11.70 1.26 -1.74
N LYS A 92 13.04 1.28 -1.65
CA LYS A 92 13.92 1.07 -2.81
C LYS A 92 13.71 -0.31 -3.45
N GLU A 93 13.59 -1.35 -2.63
CA GLU A 93 13.39 -2.73 -3.10
C GLU A 93 12.00 -2.91 -3.70
N LEU A 94 10.98 -2.32 -3.07
CA LEU A 94 9.62 -2.31 -3.58
C LEU A 94 9.56 -1.65 -4.96
N VAL A 95 10.13 -0.45 -5.13
CA VAL A 95 10.15 0.25 -6.42
C VAL A 95 10.87 -0.58 -7.49
N ARG A 96 12.02 -1.18 -7.16
CA ARG A 96 12.73 -2.07 -8.09
C ARG A 96 11.85 -3.25 -8.53
N LYS A 97 11.09 -3.84 -7.61
CA LYS A 97 10.19 -4.97 -7.91
C LYS A 97 8.98 -4.56 -8.76
N LEU A 98 8.52 -3.32 -8.60
CA LEU A 98 7.40 -2.77 -9.39
C LEU A 98 7.81 -2.42 -10.84
N GLY A 99 9.11 -2.39 -11.12
CA GLY A 99 9.67 -2.07 -12.45
C GLY A 99 9.86 -0.58 -12.68
N GLY A 100 10.26 0.15 -11.62
CA GLY A 100 10.69 1.54 -11.73
C GLY A 100 11.92 1.72 -12.59
#